data_AF-A0A3P7Q4E9-F1
#
_entry.id   AF-A0A3P7Q4E9-F1
#
_cell.length_a   1.000
_cell.length_b   1.000
_cell.length_c   1.000
_cell.angle_alpha   90.00
_cell.angle_beta   90.00
_cell.angle_gamma   90.00
#
_symmetry.space_group_name_H-M   'P 1'
#
loop_
_entity.id
_entity.type
_entity.pdbx_description
1 polymer ?
#
loop_
_entity_poly.entity_id
_entity_poly.type
_entity_poly.pdbx_seq_one_letter_code
_entity_poly.pdbx_strand_id
1 'polypeptide(L)'
;MTPLNVLGTSNKGCVKSVHPKSFEELQQPFGFVLYEKKLERCGKTLEIKLLKDFGYVFLNSRHGTFIHSYYGKTVRSVELKGCKPHDRLTILVENSARLNYATESDPKGILSKVQLDGEVLKGWRQCKLTLPITVPKRNFAKSVG
;
A
#
# COMPACT_ATOMS: atom_id res chain seq x y z
N MET A 1 -11.41 -17.26 -1.00
CA MET A 1 -10.61 -16.41 -0.10
C MET A 1 -9.92 -15.34 -0.93
N THR A 2 -9.91 -14.07 -0.50
CA THR A 2 -9.14 -13.03 -1.20
C THR A 2 -7.64 -13.20 -0.88
N PRO A 3 -6.72 -12.88 -1.80
CA PRO A 3 -5.27 -13.02 -1.60
C PRO A 3 -4.74 -12.32 -0.34
N LEU A 4 -5.46 -11.30 0.15
CA LEU A 4 -5.07 -10.50 1.29
C LEU A 4 -5.09 -11.23 2.64
N ASN A 5 -5.92 -12.27 2.81
CA ASN A 5 -6.00 -12.99 4.08
C ASN A 5 -4.71 -13.78 4.40
N VAL A 6 -3.83 -13.99 3.42
CA VAL A 6 -2.56 -14.69 3.58
C VAL A 6 -1.46 -13.80 4.18
N LEU A 7 -1.61 -12.46 4.14
CA LEU A 7 -0.55 -11.53 4.57
C LEU A 7 -0.45 -11.35 6.09
N GLY A 8 -1.06 -12.24 6.89
CA GLY A 8 -0.88 -12.24 8.33
C GLY A 8 -1.19 -10.89 8.98
N THR A 9 -2.32 -10.26 8.63
CA THR A 9 -2.69 -8.95 9.19
C THR A 9 -3.09 -9.10 10.66
N SER A 10 -2.08 -9.20 11.54
CA SER A 10 -2.26 -8.86 12.94
C SER A 10 -2.81 -7.43 13.00
N ASN A 11 -3.92 -7.21 13.71
CA ASN A 11 -4.47 -5.86 13.90
C ASN A 11 -3.49 -4.91 14.64
N LYS A 12 -2.38 -5.43 15.17
CA LYS A 12 -1.29 -4.63 15.74
C LYS A 12 -0.57 -3.89 14.61
N GLY A 13 -0.83 -2.59 14.47
CA GLY A 13 -0.16 -1.72 13.48
C GLY A 13 -1.09 -1.05 12.48
N CYS A 14 -2.41 -1.20 12.63
CA CYS A 14 -3.40 -0.47 11.85
C CYS A 14 -3.82 0.83 12.53
N VAL A 15 -3.96 1.92 11.78
CA VAL A 15 -4.49 3.20 12.25
C VAL A 15 -5.59 3.71 11.31
N LYS A 16 -6.46 4.58 11.82
CA LYS A 16 -7.49 5.26 11.01
C LYS A 16 -7.15 6.74 10.86
N SER A 17 -7.48 7.32 9.71
CA SER A 17 -7.29 8.76 9.46
C SER A 17 -8.24 9.27 8.38
N VAL A 18 -8.48 10.58 8.35
CA VAL A 18 -9.32 11.21 7.32
C VAL A 18 -8.70 11.04 5.93
N HIS A 19 -7.38 11.17 5.82
CA HIS A 19 -6.62 10.97 4.59
C HIS A 19 -5.53 9.91 4.79
N PRO A 20 -5.05 9.25 3.71
CA PRO A 20 -3.90 8.36 3.81
C PRO A 20 -2.70 9.08 4.41
N LYS A 21 -1.94 8.36 5.24
CA LYS A 21 -0.68 8.82 5.81
C LYS A 21 0.50 8.31 5.00
N SER A 22 1.57 9.07 4.96
CA SER A 22 2.84 8.59 4.40
C SER A 22 3.43 7.46 5.25
N PHE A 23 4.44 6.77 4.72
CA PHE A 23 5.21 5.76 5.45
C PHE A 23 5.90 6.36 6.68
N GLU A 24 6.37 7.60 6.58
CA GLU A 24 7.04 8.34 7.66
C GLU A 24 6.06 8.69 8.78
N GLU A 25 4.88 9.19 8.44
CA GLU A 25 3.80 9.46 9.40
C GLU A 25 3.32 8.19 10.13
N LEU A 26 3.44 7.03 9.48
CA LEU A 26 3.11 5.72 10.06
C LEU A 26 4.26 5.09 10.82
N GLN A 27 5.46 5.68 10.75
CA GLN A 27 6.70 5.13 11.28
C GLN A 27 6.97 3.72 10.72
N GLN A 28 6.75 3.55 9.41
CA GLN A 28 7.05 2.33 8.67
C GLN A 28 8.17 2.62 7.67
N PRO A 29 9.44 2.36 8.01
CA PRO A 29 10.55 2.80 7.17
C PRO A 29 10.70 2.03 5.85
N PHE A 30 10.22 0.78 5.78
CA PHE A 30 10.45 -0.14 4.65
C PHE A 30 9.24 -1.05 4.35
N GLY A 31 9.29 -1.73 3.20
CA GLY A 31 8.35 -2.80 2.85
C GLY A 31 7.01 -2.23 2.40
N PHE A 32 5.92 -2.66 3.05
CA PHE A 32 4.57 -2.42 2.57
C PHE A 32 3.65 -1.77 3.60
N VAL A 33 2.75 -0.93 3.09
CA VAL A 33 1.59 -0.43 3.83
C VAL A 33 0.34 -0.75 3.04
N LEU A 34 -0.67 -1.28 3.73
CA LEU A 34 -1.98 -1.54 3.17
C LEU A 34 -2.91 -0.37 3.49
N TYR A 35 -3.48 0.27 2.47
CA TYR A 35 -4.49 1.33 2.61
C TYR A 35 -5.86 0.81 2.18
N GLU A 36 -6.86 0.94 3.04
CA GLU A 36 -8.20 0.42 2.80
C GLU A 36 -9.29 1.45 3.07
N LYS A 37 -10.32 1.41 2.23
CA LYS A 37 -11.51 2.25 2.34
C LYS A 37 -12.73 1.46 1.90
N LYS A 38 -13.79 1.49 2.71
CA LYS A 38 -15.13 1.05 2.27
C LYS A 38 -15.73 2.17 1.43
N LEU A 39 -16.05 1.87 0.17
CA LEU A 39 -16.64 2.82 -0.75
C LEU A 39 -18.12 3.05 -0.40
N GLU A 40 -18.55 4.30 -0.32
CA GLU A 40 -19.97 4.63 -0.08
C GLU A 40 -20.77 4.46 -1.36
N ARG A 41 -20.24 4.97 -2.47
CA ARG A 41 -20.75 4.79 -3.83
C ARG A 41 -19.72 4.09 -4.69
N CYS A 42 -20.19 3.49 -5.77
CA CYS A 42 -19.29 3.07 -6.82
C CYS A 42 -18.82 4.25 -7.68
N GLY A 43 -17.65 4.11 -8.31
CA GLY A 43 -17.11 5.02 -9.30
C GLY A 43 -16.27 4.29 -10.33
N LYS A 44 -15.78 5.02 -11.34
CA LYS A 44 -15.07 4.43 -12.49
C LYS A 44 -13.56 4.62 -12.40
N THR A 45 -13.11 5.83 -12.10
CA THR A 45 -11.69 6.19 -12.18
C THR A 45 -11.16 6.56 -10.81
N LEU A 46 -10.19 5.78 -10.33
CA LEU A 46 -9.45 6.06 -9.11
C LEU A 46 -8.15 6.79 -9.47
N GLU A 47 -7.91 7.95 -8.87
CA GLU A 47 -6.75 8.79 -9.16
C GLU A 47 -5.94 9.13 -7.91
N ILE A 48 -4.61 9.09 -8.06
CA ILE A 48 -3.65 9.54 -7.05
C ILE A 48 -2.54 10.30 -7.76
N LYS A 49 -2.48 11.62 -7.55
CA LYS A 49 -1.50 12.49 -8.21
C LYS A 49 -0.06 12.17 -7.80
N LEU A 50 0.14 11.82 -6.53
CA LEU A 50 1.44 11.48 -5.99
C LEU A 50 1.33 10.26 -5.07
N LEU A 51 1.79 9.12 -5.59
CA LEU A 51 2.05 7.89 -4.86
C LEU A 51 3.51 7.51 -5.12
N LYS A 52 4.20 7.02 -4.08
CA LYS A 52 5.56 6.48 -4.17
C LYS A 52 5.66 5.13 -3.44
N ASP A 53 6.20 4.06 -4.03
CA ASP A 53 6.73 3.96 -5.40
C ASP A 53 5.76 3.19 -6.31
N PHE A 54 5.26 2.05 -5.83
CA PHE A 54 4.30 1.21 -6.54
C PHE A 54 3.06 0.96 -5.70
N GLY A 55 1.88 1.10 -6.30
CA GLY A 55 0.60 0.81 -5.66
C GLY A 55 -0.15 -0.28 -6.40
N TYR A 56 -0.60 -1.32 -5.71
CA TYR A 56 -1.41 -2.40 -6.27
C TYR A 56 -2.85 -2.26 -5.82
N VAL A 57 -3.77 -2.10 -6.78
CA VAL A 57 -5.18 -1.80 -6.50
C VAL A 57 -6.01 -3.07 -6.55
N PHE A 58 -6.74 -3.33 -5.46
CA PHE A 58 -7.66 -4.44 -5.32
C PHE A 58 -9.05 -3.94 -4.95
N LEU A 59 -10.05 -4.46 -5.65
CA LEU A 59 -11.46 -4.30 -5.37
C LEU A 59 -12.11 -5.65 -5.70
N ASN A 60 -12.29 -6.51 -4.70
CA ASN A 60 -12.51 -7.95 -4.90
C ASN A 60 -11.27 -8.65 -5.49
N SER A 61 -11.02 -8.51 -6.81
CA SER A 61 -9.83 -8.98 -7.52
C SER A 61 -8.84 -7.84 -7.78
N ARG A 62 -7.72 -8.09 -8.46
CA ARG A 62 -6.73 -7.06 -8.81
C ARG A 62 -7.19 -6.29 -10.04
N HIS A 63 -7.25 -4.96 -9.95
CA HIS A 63 -7.74 -4.09 -11.03
C HIS A 63 -6.65 -3.28 -11.75
N GLY A 64 -5.51 -3.01 -11.10
CA GLY A 64 -4.45 -2.22 -11.74
C GLY A 64 -3.29 -1.85 -10.83
N THR A 65 -2.47 -0.93 -11.30
CA THR A 65 -1.28 -0.44 -10.59
C THR A 65 -1.10 1.07 -10.73
N PHE A 66 -0.72 1.72 -9.63
CA PHE A 66 -0.09 3.03 -9.65
C PHE A 66 1.43 2.86 -9.73
N ILE A 67 2.08 3.72 -10.50
CA ILE A 67 3.54 3.69 -10.73
C ILE A 67 4.05 5.13 -10.64
N HIS A 68 4.95 5.40 -9.70
CA HIS A 68 5.61 6.71 -9.62
C HIS A 68 6.53 6.93 -10.83
N SER A 69 7.49 6.01 -11.00
CA SER A 69 8.46 6.00 -12.09
C SER A 69 9.02 4.60 -12.27
N TYR A 70 8.86 4.03 -13.47
CA TYR A 70 9.49 2.77 -13.85
C TYR A 70 9.75 2.76 -15.35
N TYR A 71 11.01 2.73 -15.77
CA TYR A 71 11.43 2.87 -17.18
C TYR A 71 10.76 4.08 -17.90
N GLY A 72 10.73 5.24 -17.23
CA GLY A 72 10.13 6.47 -17.76
C GLY A 72 8.60 6.47 -17.81
N LYS A 73 7.93 5.44 -17.27
CA LYS A 73 6.47 5.37 -17.19
C LYS A 73 5.96 5.79 -15.82
N THR A 74 4.87 6.52 -15.83
CA THR A 74 4.12 6.93 -14.65
C THR A 74 2.64 6.59 -14.86
N VAL A 75 2.00 6.00 -13.86
CA VAL A 75 0.56 5.66 -13.87
C VAL A 75 -0.10 6.24 -12.63
N ARG A 76 -1.02 7.18 -12.83
CA ARG A 76 -1.70 7.95 -11.76
C ARG A 76 -3.21 7.71 -11.69
N SER A 77 -3.74 6.87 -12.57
CA SER A 77 -5.15 6.49 -12.61
C SER A 77 -5.32 4.99 -12.82
N VAL A 78 -6.39 4.43 -12.23
CA VAL A 78 -6.79 3.03 -12.41
C VAL A 78 -8.31 2.97 -12.58
N GLU A 79 -8.78 2.21 -13.56
CA GLU A 79 -10.21 1.94 -13.74
C GLU A 79 -10.71 0.84 -12.80
N LEU A 80 -11.77 1.13 -12.04
CA LEU A 80 -12.42 0.21 -11.11
C LEU A 80 -13.62 -0.50 -11.78
N LYS A 81 -13.33 -1.38 -12.75
CA LYS A 81 -14.38 -2.14 -13.46
C LYS A 81 -15.18 -3.03 -12.52
N GLY A 82 -16.51 -3.09 -12.68
CA GLY A 82 -17.37 -4.00 -11.91
C GLY A 82 -17.51 -3.65 -10.41
N CYS A 83 -17.09 -2.45 -10.03
CA CYS A 83 -17.25 -1.89 -8.70
C CYS A 83 -18.73 -1.86 -8.27
N LYS A 84 -18.99 -2.07 -6.98
CA LYS A 84 -20.31 -1.95 -6.36
C LYS A 84 -20.25 -1.02 -5.14
N PRO A 85 -21.36 -0.35 -4.78
CA PRO A 85 -21.46 0.35 -3.51
C PRO A 85 -21.08 -0.59 -2.36
N HIS A 86 -20.40 -0.05 -1.35
CA HIS A 86 -19.93 -0.78 -0.17
C HIS A 86 -18.80 -1.80 -0.38
N ASP A 87 -18.26 -1.92 -1.60
CA ASP A 87 -17.03 -2.68 -1.83
C ASP A 87 -15.86 -2.10 -1.04
N ARG A 88 -14.93 -2.99 -0.66
CA ARG A 88 -13.69 -2.61 0.02
C ARG A 88 -12.58 -2.37 -0.99
N LEU A 89 -12.27 -1.10 -1.24
CA LEU A 89 -11.07 -0.70 -1.97
C LEU A 89 -9.84 -0.94 -1.10
N THR A 90 -8.84 -1.57 -1.68
CA THR A 90 -7.55 -1.85 -1.04
C THR A 90 -6.42 -1.43 -1.97
N ILE A 91 -5.45 -0.70 -1.44
CA ILE A 91 -4.23 -0.30 -2.15
C ILE A 91 -3.04 -0.78 -1.33
N LEU A 92 -2.34 -1.79 -1.82
CA LEU A 92 -1.07 -2.22 -1.24
C LEU A 92 0.03 -1.34 -1.84
N VAL A 93 0.73 -0.57 -1.02
CA VAL A 93 1.82 0.29 -1.48
C VAL A 93 3.15 -0.29 -1.03
N GLU A 94 4.08 -0.36 -1.98
CA GLU A 94 5.46 -0.76 -1.79
C GLU A 94 6.37 0.46 -1.75
N ASN A 95 7.27 0.47 -0.77
CA ASN A 95 8.45 1.33 -0.75
C ASN A 95 9.64 0.52 -1.28
N SER A 96 10.13 0.86 -2.48
CA SER A 96 11.18 0.11 -3.20
C SER A 96 12.59 0.66 -2.92
N ALA A 97 12.79 1.22 -1.72
CA ALA A 97 13.98 1.93 -1.22
C ALA A 97 13.95 3.45 -1.44
N ARG A 98 14.68 4.15 -0.56
CA ARG A 98 14.84 5.60 -0.58
C ARG A 98 16.07 5.97 -1.38
N LEU A 99 16.01 7.11 -2.07
CA LEU A 99 17.20 7.74 -2.66
C LEU A 99 18.21 8.07 -1.55
N ASN A 100 19.49 7.82 -1.81
CA ASN A 100 20.60 7.98 -0.87
C ASN A 100 21.36 9.31 -1.04
N TYR A 101 20.80 10.28 -1.78
CA TYR A 101 21.41 11.59 -1.96
C TYR A 101 21.02 12.52 -0.82
N ALA A 102 22.01 13.07 -0.12
CA ALA A 102 21.87 13.75 1.18
C ALA A 102 20.95 14.99 1.20
N THR A 103 20.49 15.49 0.05
CA THR A 103 19.70 16.71 -0.08
C THR A 103 18.22 16.49 -0.38
N GLU A 104 17.79 15.26 -0.70
CA GLU A 104 16.43 15.00 -1.16
C GLU A 104 15.62 14.22 -0.11
N SER A 105 14.54 14.84 0.37
CA SER A 105 13.52 14.14 1.16
C SER A 105 12.69 13.26 0.23
N ASP A 106 12.72 11.95 0.46
CA ASP A 106 12.01 10.96 -0.37
C ASP A 106 10.90 10.26 0.43
N PRO A 107 9.83 10.97 0.81
CA PRO A 107 8.72 10.36 1.53
C PRO A 107 8.03 9.30 0.67
N LYS A 108 7.49 8.26 1.31
CA LYS A 108 6.90 7.11 0.62
C LYS A 108 5.43 6.92 1.00
N GLY A 109 4.70 6.17 0.18
CA GLY A 109 3.27 5.91 0.38
C GLY A 109 2.38 6.74 -0.52
N ILE A 110 1.14 6.96 -0.06
CA ILE A 110 0.19 7.87 -0.70
C ILE A 110 0.44 9.28 -0.17
N LEU A 111 0.92 10.18 -1.03
CA LEU A 111 1.38 11.52 -0.66
C LEU A 111 0.45 12.64 -1.15
N SER A 112 -0.58 12.29 -1.92
CA SER A 112 -1.66 13.20 -2.32
C SER A 112 -3.02 12.66 -1.89
N LYS A 113 -4.07 13.47 -2.09
CA LYS A 113 -5.45 12.97 -1.98
C LYS A 113 -5.67 11.81 -2.97
N VAL A 114 -6.52 10.87 -2.55
CA VAL A 114 -7.07 9.82 -3.41
C VAL A 114 -8.44 10.27 -3.85
N GLN A 115 -8.70 10.26 -5.15
CA GLN A 115 -9.95 10.73 -5.73
C GLN A 115 -10.66 9.61 -6.49
N LEU A 116 -11.98 9.57 -6.41
CA LEU A 116 -12.84 8.68 -7.19
C LEU A 116 -13.79 9.54 -8.04
N ASP A 117 -13.61 9.50 -9.35
CA ASP A 117 -14.33 10.36 -10.30
C ASP A 117 -14.27 11.85 -9.91
N GLY A 118 -13.09 12.33 -9.49
CA GLY A 118 -12.86 13.71 -9.05
C GLY A 118 -13.20 14.00 -7.58
N GLU A 119 -13.90 13.10 -6.88
CA GLU A 119 -14.29 13.29 -5.48
C GLU A 119 -13.24 12.73 -4.50
N VAL A 120 -12.86 13.52 -3.49
CA VAL A 120 -11.86 13.12 -2.50
C VAL A 120 -12.40 12.03 -1.57
N LEU A 121 -11.74 10.87 -1.57
CA LEU A 121 -12.05 9.78 -0.64
C LEU A 121 -11.47 10.06 0.75
N LYS A 122 -12.32 9.97 1.77
CA LYS A 122 -11.97 10.15 3.19
C LYS A 122 -12.23 8.91 4.04
N GLY A 123 -11.61 8.82 5.21
CA GLY A 123 -11.88 7.77 6.20
C GLY A 123 -11.16 6.47 5.87
N TRP A 124 -9.84 6.50 5.91
CA TRP A 124 -8.95 5.40 5.57
C TRP A 124 -8.59 4.58 6.81
N ARG A 125 -8.51 3.26 6.63
CA ARG A 125 -7.78 2.35 7.52
C ARG A 125 -6.47 2.02 6.84
N GLN A 126 -5.36 2.09 7.55
CA GLN A 126 -4.07 1.77 6.98
C GLN A 126 -3.23 0.94 7.94
N CYS A 127 -2.61 -0.12 7.43
CA CYS A 127 -1.94 -1.14 8.23
C CYS A 127 -0.51 -1.34 7.76
N LYS A 128 0.43 -1.29 8.70
CA LYS A 128 1.82 -1.68 8.48
C LYS A 128 1.89 -3.18 8.27
N LEU A 129 2.57 -3.63 7.20
CA LEU A 129 2.83 -5.04 6.99
C LEU A 129 4.24 -5.38 7.42
N THR A 130 4.35 -6.06 8.55
CA THR A 130 5.62 -6.61 9.05
C THR A 130 5.73 -8.05 8.57
N LEU A 131 6.64 -8.31 7.64
CA LEU A 131 6.96 -9.67 7.24
C LEU A 131 7.81 -10.31 8.34
N PRO A 132 7.43 -11.48 8.88
CA PRO A 132 8.25 -12.16 9.86
C PRO A 132 9.56 -12.58 9.20
N ILE A 133 10.69 -12.13 9.75
CA ILE A 133 12.00 -12.67 9.39
C ILE A 133 12.14 -13.99 10.15
N THR A 134 11.81 -15.10 9.51
CA THR A 134 12.22 -16.42 10.01
C THR A 134 13.68 -16.61 9.69
N VAL A 135 14.55 -16.35 10.67
CA VAL A 135 15.95 -16.76 10.59
C VAL A 135 15.99 -18.27 10.81
N PRO A 136 16.50 -19.08 9.88
CA PRO A 136 16.67 -20.52 10.08
C PRO A 136 17.56 -20.74 11.30
N LYS A 137 17.10 -21.53 12.28
CA LYS A 137 17.96 -21.95 13.39
C LYS A 137 19.08 -22.83 12.79
N ARG A 138 20.32 -22.34 12.78
CA ARG A 138 21.49 -23.19 12.50
C ARG A 138 21.69 -24.12 13.69
N ASN A 139 21.44 -25.41 13.51
CA ASN A 139 21.93 -26.43 14.43
C ASN A 139 23.41 -26.63 14.12
N PHE A 140 24.29 -26.01 14.92
CA PHE A 140 25.69 -26.42 14.95
C PHE A 140 25.73 -27.80 15.62
N ALA A 141 25.78 -28.86 14.81
CA ALA A 141 26.20 -30.16 15.31
C ALA A 141 27.64 -29.99 15.84
N LYS A 142 27.84 -30.21 17.13
CA LYS A 142 29.18 -30.36 17.69
C LYS A 142 29.79 -31.60 17.01
N SER A 143 30.78 -31.40 16.15
CA SER A 143 31.67 -32.48 15.74
C SER A 143 32.37 -32.97 17.00
N VAL A 144 31.97 -34.14 17.48
CA VAL A 144 32.68 -34.88 18.51
C VAL A 144 33.95 -35.43 17.86
N GLY A 145 35.08 -35.26 18.56
CA GLY A 145 36.43 -35.53 18.06
C GLY A 145 36.81 -36.99 17.96
#